data_AF-A0A535BDV9-F1
#
_entry.id   AF-A0A535BDV9-F1
#
_cell.length_a   1.000
_cell.length_b   1.000
_cell.length_c   1.000
_cell.angle_alpha   90.00
_cell.angle_beta   90.00
_cell.angle_gamma   90.00
#
_symmetry.space_group_name_H-M   'P 1'
#
loop_
_entity.id
_entity.type
_entity.pdbx_description
1 polymer ?
#
loop_
_entity_poly.entity_id
_entity_poly.type
_entity_poly.pdbx_seq_one_letter_code
_entity_poly.pdbx_strand_id
1 'polypeptide(L)'
;MILLALAVCACSSTPTASTQPSPSPTPTSTPSQAAPPSSSGLESPVPAQVLSPAQGLPIGSLCSTQITVQADGNAAPLFCRSGALNVPAWRFYADISASVLGLGLNPTAGQVQAAICDDIAHNHATRVQEASGYKLATAYYGWTFNIDVSKTVCT
;
A
#
# COMPACT_ATOMS: atom_id res chain seq x y z
N MET A 1 14.73 56.36 -8.21
CA MET A 1 14.03 57.19 -7.20
C MET A 1 12.76 56.43 -6.86
N ILE A 2 12.54 55.89 -5.68
CA ILE A 2 12.58 56.52 -4.35
C ILE A 2 13.39 55.68 -3.35
N LEU A 3 14.21 56.38 -2.55
CA LEU A 3 14.90 55.94 -1.33
C LEU A 3 13.97 56.12 -0.11
N LEU A 4 14.10 55.25 0.90
CA LEU A 4 14.15 55.49 2.37
C LEU A 4 14.03 54.09 3.05
N ALA A 5 14.96 53.48 3.81
CA ALA A 5 15.89 53.90 4.89
C ALA A 5 15.10 54.41 6.13
N LEU A 6 15.26 54.01 7.41
CA LEU A 6 16.34 53.50 8.27
C LEU A 6 15.69 52.90 9.57
N ALA A 7 16.19 51.80 10.18
CA ALA A 7 17.10 51.70 11.37
C ALA A 7 16.43 51.94 12.76
N VAL A 8 16.86 51.51 13.95
CA VAL A 8 18.14 51.01 14.54
C VAL A 8 17.85 50.35 15.93
N CYS A 9 18.87 49.67 16.51
CA CYS A 9 19.24 49.60 17.96
C CYS A 9 18.45 48.68 18.92
N ALA A 10 19.01 48.02 19.94
CA ALA A 10 20.35 48.01 20.56
C ALA A 10 20.56 46.77 21.48
N CYS A 11 21.80 46.60 21.94
CA CYS A 11 22.46 45.45 22.58
C CYS A 11 22.38 45.35 24.12
N SER A 12 22.91 44.23 24.65
CA SER A 12 23.70 44.06 25.90
C SER A 12 22.95 44.00 27.25
N SER A 13 23.35 43.30 28.33
CA SER A 13 24.39 42.30 28.67
C SER A 13 24.04 41.64 30.03
N THR A 14 24.72 40.53 30.33
CA THR A 14 24.70 39.59 31.49
C THR A 14 24.73 40.16 32.93
N PRO A 15 24.45 39.29 33.92
CA PRO A 15 25.41 39.13 35.02
C PRO A 15 25.79 37.67 35.41
N THR A 16 27.01 37.57 35.94
CA THR A 16 27.75 36.44 36.53
C THR A 16 27.17 35.92 37.85
N ALA A 17 27.25 34.59 38.10
CA ALA A 17 27.43 34.02 39.44
C ALA A 17 28.10 32.63 39.39
N SER A 18 28.93 32.35 40.41
CA SER A 18 29.95 31.30 40.52
C SER A 18 29.46 29.88 40.89
N THR A 19 30.24 28.89 40.41
CA THR A 19 30.62 27.59 41.03
C THR A 19 29.61 26.72 41.78
N GLN A 20 29.36 25.51 41.25
CA GLN A 20 29.03 24.31 42.04
C GLN A 20 29.50 23.02 41.31
N PRO A 21 30.13 22.04 41.98
CA PRO A 21 30.61 20.81 41.36
C PRO A 21 29.51 19.75 41.15
N SER A 22 29.81 18.86 40.19
CA SER A 22 29.10 17.68 39.66
C SER A 22 28.16 16.91 40.62
N PRO A 23 27.10 16.30 40.08
CA PRO A 23 27.14 14.84 39.94
C PRO A 23 26.80 14.34 38.53
N SER A 24 27.44 13.23 38.16
CA SER A 24 27.23 12.45 36.95
C SER A 24 25.81 11.84 36.90
N PRO A 25 25.02 12.03 35.83
CA PRO A 25 23.84 11.21 35.61
C PRO A 25 24.22 9.96 34.82
N THR A 26 24.05 8.81 35.47
CA THR A 26 24.04 7.47 34.88
C THR A 26 23.05 7.42 33.70
N PRO A 27 23.39 6.85 32.53
CA PRO A 27 22.38 6.60 31.52
C PRO A 27 21.45 5.48 32.02
N THR A 28 20.23 5.85 32.41
CA THR A 28 19.11 4.92 32.59
C THR A 28 18.81 4.30 31.23
N SER A 29 19.26 3.07 31.04
CA SER A 29 18.86 2.21 29.93
C SER A 29 17.38 1.85 30.08
N THR A 30 16.53 2.58 29.38
CA THR A 30 15.15 2.15 29.08
C THR A 30 15.22 0.81 28.33
N PRO A 31 14.63 -0.29 28.84
CA PRO A 31 14.50 -1.49 28.05
C PRO A 31 13.56 -1.22 26.88
N SER A 32 14.07 -1.51 25.68
CA SER A 32 13.39 -1.46 24.41
C SER A 32 11.95 -1.97 24.47
N GLN A 33 11.10 -1.20 23.80
CA GLN A 33 9.82 -1.60 23.24
C GLN A 33 9.92 -3.05 22.73
N ALA A 34 9.20 -3.96 23.39
CA ALA A 34 9.09 -5.33 22.96
C ALA A 34 8.43 -5.33 21.57
N ALA A 35 9.21 -5.66 20.54
CA ALA A 35 8.65 -6.01 19.24
C ALA A 35 7.64 -7.16 19.44
N PRO A 36 6.46 -7.11 18.81
CA PRO A 36 5.55 -8.26 18.85
C PRO A 36 6.27 -9.48 18.26
N PRO A 37 5.99 -10.69 18.76
CA PRO A 37 6.71 -11.89 18.35
C PRO A 37 6.57 -12.08 16.83
N SER A 38 7.71 -12.00 16.15
CA SER A 38 7.85 -12.46 14.77
C SER A 38 7.46 -13.94 14.75
N SER A 39 6.23 -14.20 14.32
CA SER A 39 5.84 -15.55 13.93
C SER A 39 6.66 -15.89 12.69
N SER A 40 7.68 -16.73 12.87
CA SER A 40 8.44 -17.31 11.77
C SER A 40 7.48 -18.02 10.81
N GLY A 41 7.44 -17.57 9.55
CA GLY A 41 6.78 -18.32 8.48
C GLY A 41 6.48 -17.48 7.24
N LEU A 42 7.43 -17.48 6.29
CA LEU A 42 7.34 -17.10 4.86
C LEU A 42 6.85 -15.70 4.45
N GLU A 43 6.20 -14.94 5.32
CA GLU A 43 5.62 -13.64 4.98
C GLU A 43 6.37 -12.47 5.62
N SER A 44 6.56 -11.40 4.85
CA SER A 44 7.17 -10.15 5.30
C SER A 44 6.22 -8.97 5.09
N PRO A 45 6.08 -8.04 6.06
CA PRO A 45 5.33 -6.81 5.84
C PRO A 45 6.01 -5.94 4.78
N VAL A 46 5.20 -5.23 3.98
CA VAL A 46 5.68 -4.30 2.96
C VAL A 46 5.14 -2.90 3.27
N PRO A 47 5.99 -1.85 3.24
CA PRO A 47 5.50 -0.48 3.41
C PRO A 47 4.41 -0.14 2.39
N ALA A 48 3.46 0.71 2.79
CA ALA A 48 2.43 1.19 1.87
C ALA A 48 3.08 1.90 0.67
N GLN A 49 2.73 1.47 -0.53
CA GLN A 49 3.26 1.99 -1.78
C GLN A 49 2.21 1.83 -2.88
N VAL A 50 2.27 2.71 -3.89
CA VAL A 50 1.42 2.57 -5.08
C VAL A 50 1.90 1.35 -5.87
N LEU A 51 0.98 0.44 -6.19
CA LEU A 51 1.28 -0.73 -7.00
C LEU A 51 0.70 -0.53 -8.41
N SER A 52 1.55 -0.29 -9.42
CA SER A 52 1.09 -0.18 -10.81
C SER A 52 0.24 -1.40 -11.21
N PRO A 53 -0.86 -1.24 -11.95
CA PRO A 53 -1.35 -0.01 -12.60
C PRO A 53 -2.21 0.91 -11.70
N ALA A 54 -2.24 0.72 -10.38
CA ALA A 54 -3.02 1.57 -9.49
C ALA A 54 -2.58 3.04 -9.53
N GLN A 55 -3.55 3.92 -9.30
CA GLN A 55 -3.35 5.38 -9.34
C GLN A 55 -3.12 6.00 -7.95
N GLY A 56 -3.27 5.23 -6.87
CA GLY A 56 -3.20 5.72 -5.50
C GLY A 56 -2.70 4.67 -4.51
N LEU A 57 -2.50 5.06 -3.25
CA LEU A 57 -2.08 4.14 -2.18
C LEU A 57 -3.20 3.12 -1.86
N PRO A 58 -2.84 1.91 -1.41
CA PRO A 58 -3.83 0.94 -0.94
C PRO A 58 -4.53 1.44 0.32
N ILE A 59 -5.79 1.05 0.50
CA ILE A 59 -6.52 1.30 1.75
C ILE A 59 -6.10 0.36 2.90
N GLY A 60 -5.47 -0.77 2.57
CA GLY A 60 -5.06 -1.81 3.50
C GLY A 60 -3.54 -2.00 3.56
N SER A 61 -3.09 -2.86 4.48
CA SER A 61 -1.67 -3.21 4.60
C SER A 61 -1.20 -4.08 3.43
N LEU A 62 0.09 -3.95 3.12
CA LEU A 62 0.77 -4.77 2.12
C LEU A 62 1.73 -5.76 2.79
N CYS A 63 1.97 -6.86 2.10
CA CYS A 63 2.89 -7.89 2.51
C CYS A 63 3.52 -8.56 1.29
N SER A 64 4.47 -9.45 1.55
CA SER A 64 5.10 -10.29 0.53
C SER A 64 5.19 -11.72 1.02
N THR A 65 4.64 -12.65 0.24
CA THR A 65 4.85 -14.08 0.35
C THR A 65 4.91 -14.70 -1.05
N GLN A 66 5.60 -15.82 -1.20
CA GLN A 66 5.74 -16.50 -2.48
C GLN A 66 4.37 -16.95 -3.02
N ILE A 67 4.15 -16.74 -4.32
CA ILE A 67 2.99 -17.25 -5.05
C ILE A 67 3.32 -18.57 -5.75
N THR A 68 2.29 -19.36 -6.02
CA THR A 68 2.32 -20.54 -6.87
C THR A 68 1.31 -20.34 -7.98
N VAL A 69 1.74 -20.55 -9.22
CA VAL A 69 0.86 -20.57 -10.39
C VAL A 69 0.30 -21.98 -10.53
N GLN A 70 -1.02 -22.09 -10.63
CA GLN A 70 -1.76 -23.34 -10.71
C GLN A 70 -1.93 -23.76 -12.17
N ALA A 71 -2.40 -25.00 -12.39
CA ALA A 71 -2.57 -25.57 -13.73
C ALA A 71 -3.57 -24.80 -14.62
N ASP A 72 -4.49 -24.05 -14.01
CA ASP A 72 -5.45 -23.16 -14.69
C ASP A 72 -4.86 -21.77 -15.02
N GLY A 73 -3.58 -21.54 -14.73
CA GLY A 73 -2.90 -20.26 -14.92
C GLY A 73 -3.18 -19.23 -13.82
N ASN A 74 -3.89 -19.59 -12.75
CA ASN A 74 -4.22 -18.70 -11.65
C ASN A 74 -3.10 -18.71 -10.58
N ALA A 75 -2.79 -17.57 -9.98
CA ALA A 75 -1.77 -17.45 -8.94
C ALA A 75 -2.36 -17.29 -7.54
N ALA A 76 -1.81 -18.01 -6.56
CA ALA A 76 -2.18 -17.95 -5.16
C ALA A 76 -0.95 -17.98 -4.24
N PRO A 77 -0.99 -17.40 -3.02
CA PRO A 77 -2.15 -16.75 -2.41
C PRO A 77 -2.26 -15.25 -2.80
N LEU A 78 -3.50 -14.76 -2.93
CA LEU A 78 -3.79 -13.33 -3.20
C LEU A 78 -3.54 -12.45 -1.97
N PHE A 79 -3.82 -13.03 -0.79
CA PHE A 79 -3.65 -12.40 0.49
C PHE A 79 -2.69 -13.21 1.32
N CYS A 80 -1.92 -12.48 2.09
CA CYS A 80 -1.11 -12.99 3.14
C CYS A 80 -1.93 -13.63 4.27
N ARG A 81 -1.28 -14.42 5.12
CA ARG A 81 -1.93 -15.02 6.30
C ARG A 81 -2.45 -13.94 7.25
N SER A 82 -1.75 -12.79 7.30
CA SER A 82 -2.18 -11.60 8.04
C SER A 82 -3.46 -10.95 7.50
N GLY A 83 -3.93 -11.33 6.30
CA GLY A 83 -4.99 -10.65 5.56
C GLY A 83 -4.51 -9.46 4.73
N ALA A 84 -3.22 -9.10 4.82
CA ALA A 84 -2.62 -8.07 3.97
C ALA A 84 -2.59 -8.49 2.48
N LEU A 85 -2.58 -7.51 1.58
CA LEU A 85 -2.52 -7.76 0.14
C LEU A 85 -1.10 -8.21 -0.27
N ASN A 86 -1.01 -9.36 -0.93
CA ASN A 86 0.27 -9.94 -1.34
C ASN A 86 0.81 -9.24 -2.59
N VAL A 87 1.89 -8.46 -2.45
CA VAL A 87 2.48 -7.67 -3.54
C VAL A 87 2.92 -8.52 -4.73
N PRO A 88 3.59 -9.68 -4.56
CA PRO A 88 3.81 -10.66 -5.62
C PRO A 88 2.55 -11.07 -6.39
N ALA A 89 1.42 -11.29 -5.72
CA ALA A 89 0.16 -11.62 -6.39
C ALA A 89 -0.35 -10.42 -7.19
N TRP A 90 -0.36 -9.21 -6.62
CA TRP A 90 -0.71 -8.00 -7.36
C TRP A 90 0.09 -7.87 -8.67
N ARG A 91 1.41 -8.03 -8.59
CA ARG A 91 2.29 -7.93 -9.77
C ARG A 91 1.98 -8.98 -10.81
N PHE A 92 1.67 -10.22 -10.41
CA PHE A 92 1.26 -11.26 -11.35
C PHE A 92 -0.01 -10.87 -12.14
N TYR A 93 -1.03 -10.34 -11.47
CA TYR A 93 -2.27 -9.92 -12.15
C TYR A 93 -2.17 -8.56 -12.82
N ALA A 94 -1.18 -7.72 -12.48
CA ALA A 94 -0.92 -6.46 -13.18
C ALA A 94 -0.57 -6.66 -14.66
N ASP A 95 -0.02 -7.81 -15.01
CA ASP A 95 0.33 -8.14 -16.40
C ASP A 95 -0.85 -8.75 -17.20
N ILE A 96 -1.91 -9.20 -16.53
CA ILE A 96 -2.97 -10.05 -17.11
C ILE A 96 -4.36 -9.41 -16.98
N SER A 97 -4.65 -8.78 -15.83
CA SER A 97 -5.92 -8.13 -15.46
C SER A 97 -5.70 -6.63 -15.18
N ALA A 98 -4.86 -5.99 -16.01
CA ALA A 98 -4.42 -4.62 -15.80
C ALA A 98 -5.59 -3.63 -15.75
N SER A 99 -6.64 -3.88 -16.54
CA SER A 99 -7.78 -2.97 -16.68
C SER A 99 -8.52 -2.83 -15.35
N VAL A 100 -8.84 -3.94 -14.68
CA VAL A 100 -9.52 -3.93 -13.37
C VAL A 100 -8.64 -3.35 -12.27
N LEU A 101 -7.35 -3.71 -12.25
CA LEU A 101 -6.43 -3.19 -11.23
C LEU A 101 -6.16 -1.69 -11.39
N GLY A 102 -6.35 -1.13 -12.58
CA GLY A 102 -6.12 0.28 -12.91
C GLY A 102 -7.31 1.22 -12.70
N LEU A 103 -8.51 0.71 -12.36
CA LEU A 103 -9.74 1.51 -12.28
C LEU A 103 -9.74 2.58 -11.17
N GLY A 104 -8.95 2.39 -10.12
CA GLY A 104 -8.84 3.34 -9.02
C GLY A 104 -9.92 3.17 -7.94
N LEU A 105 -10.05 4.21 -7.10
CA LEU A 105 -10.78 4.13 -5.84
C LEU A 105 -12.31 4.04 -6.00
N ASN A 106 -12.88 4.73 -6.99
CA ASN A 106 -14.33 4.94 -7.09
C ASN A 106 -14.93 4.56 -8.46
N PRO A 107 -14.73 3.33 -8.97
CA PRO A 107 -15.46 2.88 -10.15
C PRO A 107 -16.88 2.48 -9.81
N THR A 108 -17.74 2.52 -10.82
CA THR A 108 -19.06 1.90 -10.81
C THR A 108 -18.96 0.42 -11.11
N ALA A 109 -19.97 -0.37 -10.71
CA ALA A 109 -20.03 -1.79 -11.07
C ALA A 109 -20.02 -2.02 -12.59
N GLY A 110 -20.64 -1.13 -13.37
CA GLY A 110 -20.60 -1.17 -14.83
C GLY A 110 -19.21 -0.95 -15.42
N GLN A 111 -18.40 -0.05 -14.83
CA GLN A 111 -17.00 0.15 -15.26
C GLN A 111 -16.13 -1.07 -14.95
N VAL A 112 -16.32 -1.69 -13.79
CA VAL A 112 -15.61 -2.93 -13.45
C VAL A 112 -16.01 -4.07 -14.39
N GLN A 113 -17.31 -4.23 -14.67
CA GLN A 113 -17.79 -5.23 -15.62
C GLN A 113 -17.23 -4.98 -17.03
N ALA A 114 -17.20 -3.73 -17.50
CA ALA A 114 -16.65 -3.38 -18.80
C ALA A 114 -15.15 -3.74 -18.87
N ALA A 115 -14.37 -3.43 -17.84
CA ALA A 115 -12.94 -3.77 -17.78
C ALA A 115 -12.71 -5.29 -17.79
N ILE A 116 -13.46 -6.05 -16.97
CA ILE A 116 -13.41 -7.53 -16.98
C ILE A 116 -13.71 -8.08 -18.37
N CYS A 117 -14.74 -7.55 -19.02
CA CYS A 117 -15.15 -8.04 -20.32
C CYS A 117 -14.19 -7.66 -21.44
N ASP A 118 -13.54 -6.49 -21.35
CA ASP A 118 -12.49 -6.08 -22.26
C ASP A 118 -11.27 -7.01 -22.17
N ASP A 119 -10.81 -7.32 -20.96
CA ASP A 119 -9.67 -8.23 -20.73
C ASP A 119 -9.98 -9.66 -21.24
N ILE A 120 -11.22 -10.13 -21.09
CA ILE A 120 -11.65 -11.44 -21.63
C ILE A 120 -11.74 -11.41 -23.16
N ALA A 121 -12.31 -10.35 -23.75
CA ALA A 121 -12.49 -10.25 -25.20
C ALA A 121 -11.16 -10.22 -25.97
N HIS A 122 -10.12 -9.63 -25.36
CA HIS A 122 -8.78 -9.56 -25.93
C HIS A 122 -7.89 -10.75 -25.55
N ASN A 123 -8.42 -11.77 -24.88
CA ASN A 123 -7.66 -12.92 -24.37
C ASN A 123 -6.50 -12.52 -23.45
N HIS A 124 -6.61 -11.40 -22.74
CA HIS A 124 -5.61 -10.98 -21.75
C HIS A 124 -5.74 -11.81 -20.49
N ALA A 125 -6.97 -12.12 -20.07
CA ALA A 125 -7.25 -12.90 -18.87
C ALA A 125 -8.34 -13.96 -19.09
N THR A 126 -8.23 -15.07 -18.38
CA THR A 126 -9.35 -16.01 -18.18
C THR A 126 -10.30 -15.48 -17.11
N ARG A 127 -11.54 -15.99 -17.08
CA ARG A 127 -12.52 -15.63 -16.03
C ARG A 127 -12.01 -15.90 -14.60
N VAL A 128 -11.20 -16.95 -14.42
CA VAL A 128 -10.64 -17.30 -13.11
C VAL A 128 -9.57 -16.29 -12.70
N GLN A 129 -8.74 -15.84 -13.64
CA GLN A 129 -7.74 -14.80 -13.39
C GLN A 129 -8.41 -13.45 -13.10
N GLU A 130 -9.45 -13.08 -13.85
CA GLU A 130 -10.25 -11.87 -13.58
C GLU A 130 -10.91 -11.90 -12.20
N ALA A 131 -11.41 -13.07 -11.77
CA ALA A 131 -11.97 -13.20 -10.42
C ALA A 131 -10.93 -12.95 -9.33
N SER A 132 -9.67 -13.35 -9.55
CA SER A 132 -8.55 -13.06 -8.65
C SER A 132 -8.13 -11.58 -8.71
N GLY A 133 -8.03 -11.01 -9.91
CA GLY A 133 -7.74 -9.58 -10.13
C GLY A 133 -8.77 -8.68 -9.46
N TYR A 134 -10.07 -8.98 -9.63
CA TYR A 134 -11.17 -8.29 -8.98
C TYR A 134 -11.08 -8.34 -7.45
N LYS A 135 -10.73 -9.49 -6.86
CA LYS A 135 -10.54 -9.61 -5.40
C LYS A 135 -9.39 -8.74 -4.91
N LEU A 136 -8.28 -8.70 -5.66
CA LEU A 136 -7.14 -7.84 -5.33
C LEU A 136 -7.51 -6.36 -5.43
N ALA A 137 -8.19 -5.93 -6.51
CA ALA A 137 -8.64 -4.56 -6.67
C ALA A 137 -9.61 -4.15 -5.55
N THR A 138 -10.57 -5.02 -5.22
CA THR A 138 -11.53 -4.79 -4.13
C THR A 138 -10.82 -4.57 -2.80
N ALA A 139 -9.81 -5.38 -2.48
CA ALA A 139 -9.03 -5.22 -1.25
C ALA A 139 -8.10 -3.99 -1.27
N TYR A 140 -7.53 -3.66 -2.42
CA TYR A 140 -6.63 -2.52 -2.58
C TYR A 140 -7.37 -1.19 -2.45
N TYR A 141 -8.55 -1.08 -3.07
CA TYR A 141 -9.33 0.16 -3.15
C TYR A 141 -10.48 0.22 -2.15
N GLY A 142 -10.87 -0.89 -1.52
CA GLY A 142 -11.98 -0.92 -0.58
C GLY A 142 -13.35 -0.78 -1.22
N TRP A 143 -13.52 -1.29 -2.45
CA TRP A 143 -14.83 -1.30 -3.10
C TRP A 143 -15.84 -2.09 -2.27
N THR A 144 -17.05 -1.56 -2.15
CA THR A 144 -18.11 -2.14 -1.31
C THR A 144 -19.21 -2.84 -2.09
N PHE A 145 -19.25 -2.66 -3.42
CA PHE A 145 -20.14 -3.43 -4.29
C PHE A 145 -19.52 -4.78 -4.63
N ASN A 146 -20.36 -5.77 -4.93
CA ASN A 146 -19.94 -7.13 -5.23
C ASN A 146 -20.38 -7.55 -6.63
N ILE A 147 -19.42 -7.94 -7.47
CA ILE A 147 -19.66 -8.53 -8.78
C ILE A 147 -19.30 -10.02 -8.72
N ASP A 148 -20.21 -10.86 -9.21
CA ASP A 148 -19.91 -12.28 -9.42
C ASP A 148 -19.25 -12.45 -10.78
N VAL A 149 -17.92 -12.37 -10.82
CA VAL A 149 -17.10 -12.47 -12.05
C VAL A 149 -17.39 -13.75 -12.84
N SER A 150 -17.77 -14.84 -12.15
CA SER A 150 -18.12 -16.11 -12.80
C SER A 150 -19.43 -16.03 -13.59
N LYS A 151 -20.32 -15.10 -13.24
CA LYS A 151 -21.62 -14.86 -13.88
C LYS A 151 -21.67 -13.59 -14.72
N THR A 152 -20.59 -12.82 -14.77
CA THR A 152 -20.52 -11.60 -15.58
C THR A 152 -20.72 -11.95 -17.05
N VAL A 153 -21.80 -11.42 -17.64
CA VAL A 153 -22.08 -11.58 -19.06
C VAL A 153 -21.31 -10.51 -19.83
N CYS A 154 -20.47 -10.95 -20.76
CA CYS A 154 -19.76 -10.10 -21.70
C CYS A 154 -20.48 -10.24 -23.03
N THR A 155 -21.16 -9.17 -23.44
CA THR A 155 -21.97 -9.08 -24.65
C THR A 155 -21.26 -8.30 -25.72
#